data_AF-S4XMA1-F1
#
_entry.id   AF-S4XMA1-F1
#
_cell.length_a   1.000
_cell.length_b   1.000
_cell.length_c   1.000
_cell.angle_alpha   90.00
_cell.angle_beta   90.00
_cell.angle_gamma   90.00
#
_symmetry.space_group_name_H-M   'P 1'
#
loop_
_entity.id
_entity.type
_entity.pdbx_description
1 polymer ?
#
loop_
_entity_poly.entity_id
_entity_poly.type
_entity_poly.pdbx_seq_one_letter_code
_entity_poly.pdbx_strand_id
1 'polypeptide(L)'
;MNDLDLDVLASELLRAVRGKRSQRAFSRRLGYRTNIAYTWESGRSFPTAAKAFAVAERAGVDTAAAIARFFGAAPPWLARASLGTPEGVVQLLGELRAGRTIVEIARSAGRSRFAVARWLQGDAEPRLPDFLRLVDVCSLRLLDFLATLVDPRALPSARAAWKQLETRRRAAYEVPWSQAVLLALELRAYEELPRHRDGWIAERIGITPKEERECLAVLERTGQIHLVGRKYAIAPSRTVDTRRDPKAAHQVKVWWSQRAVERLELGAPGPSSYNLFTVSAPDLERLRELHRAYFQQMRAIVAASQPCERLVLACAQMLDLSVQPAPALSGGSPAPA
;
A
#
# COMPACT_ATOMS: atom_id res chain seq x y z
N MET A 1 12.32 -12.62 1.18
CA MET A 1 12.80 -11.27 0.86
C MET A 1 13.49 -11.33 -0.49
N ASN A 2 12.85 -10.84 -1.57
CA ASN A 2 13.64 -10.20 -2.61
C ASN A 2 14.01 -8.85 -2.02
N ASP A 3 15.15 -8.79 -1.34
CA ASP A 3 15.68 -7.53 -0.82
C ASP A 3 16.06 -6.71 -2.05
N LEU A 4 15.22 -5.73 -2.41
CA LEU A 4 15.51 -4.85 -3.53
C LEU A 4 16.72 -4.02 -3.12
N ASP A 5 17.79 -4.08 -3.89
CA ASP A 5 18.91 -3.18 -3.71
C ASP A 5 18.42 -1.73 -3.98
N LEU A 6 18.29 -0.96 -2.90
CA LEU A 6 17.72 0.37 -2.94
C LEU A 6 18.65 1.39 -3.60
N ASP A 7 19.95 1.14 -3.65
CA ASP A 7 20.92 2.00 -4.31
C ASP A 7 20.81 1.82 -5.84
N VAL A 8 20.67 0.57 -6.28
CA VAL A 8 20.35 0.24 -7.67
C VAL A 8 19.00 0.85 -8.06
N LEU A 9 17.97 0.65 -7.23
CA LEU A 9 16.62 1.15 -7.48
C LEU A 9 16.57 2.68 -7.55
N ALA A 10 17.30 3.37 -6.68
CA ALA A 10 17.43 4.83 -6.72
C ALA A 10 18.09 5.32 -8.02
N SER A 11 19.14 4.61 -8.48
CA SER A 11 19.83 4.91 -9.75
C SER A 11 18.89 4.72 -10.94
N GLU A 12 18.12 3.63 -10.95
CA GLU A 12 17.11 3.33 -11.98
C GLU A 12 15.96 4.34 -11.98
N LEU A 13 15.48 4.76 -10.80
CA LEU A 13 14.45 5.79 -10.67
C LEU A 13 14.91 7.11 -11.30
N LEU A 14 16.13 7.57 -10.99
CA LEU A 14 16.68 8.82 -11.55
C LEU A 14 16.85 8.72 -13.08
N ARG A 15 17.25 7.54 -13.57
CA ARG A 15 17.32 7.25 -15.01
C ARG A 15 15.94 7.30 -15.67
N ALA A 16 14.92 6.73 -15.03
CA ALA A 16 13.55 6.73 -15.53
C ALA A 16 12.98 8.16 -15.58
N VAL A 17 13.23 8.97 -14.54
CA VAL A 17 12.86 10.39 -14.48
C VAL A 17 13.56 11.21 -15.59
N ARG A 18 14.84 10.95 -15.86
CA ARG A 18 15.55 11.59 -16.98
C ARG A 18 14.88 11.29 -18.33
N GLY A 19 14.36 10.07 -18.48
CA GLY A 19 13.78 9.56 -19.73
C GLY A 19 14.82 9.47 -20.85
N LYS A 20 14.43 9.89 -22.06
CA LYS A 20 15.26 9.75 -23.28
C LYS A 20 16.42 10.76 -23.40
N ARG A 21 16.47 11.79 -22.54
CA ARG A 21 17.50 12.86 -22.61
C ARG A 21 18.87 12.31 -22.28
N SER A 22 19.95 12.73 -22.93
CA SER A 22 21.30 12.33 -22.50
C SER A 22 21.63 12.85 -21.09
N GLN A 23 22.51 12.16 -20.36
CA GLN A 23 22.92 12.55 -18.99
C GLN A 23 23.46 14.00 -18.93
N ARG A 24 24.25 14.40 -19.94
CA ARG A 24 24.77 15.78 -20.04
C ARG A 24 23.66 16.80 -20.32
N ALA A 25 22.73 16.49 -21.22
CA ALA A 25 21.59 17.38 -21.51
C ALA A 25 20.69 17.55 -20.27
N PHE A 26 20.45 16.47 -19.54
CA PHE A 26 19.68 16.49 -18.31
C PHE A 26 20.39 17.28 -17.21
N SER A 27 21.69 17.06 -17.00
CA SER A 27 22.48 17.82 -16.01
C SER A 27 22.46 19.33 -16.30
N ARG A 28 22.61 19.74 -17.57
CA ARG A 28 22.49 21.15 -17.98
C ARG A 28 21.10 21.72 -17.72
N ARG A 29 20.04 20.97 -18.02
CA ARG A 29 18.64 21.38 -17.74
C ARG A 29 18.40 21.60 -16.24
N LEU A 30 19.07 20.83 -15.39
CA LEU A 30 19.01 20.98 -13.94
C LEU A 30 19.90 22.11 -13.40
N GLY A 31 20.64 22.81 -14.26
CA GLY A 31 21.52 23.92 -13.89
C GLY A 31 22.92 23.52 -13.44
N TYR A 32 23.31 22.24 -13.62
CA TYR A 32 24.64 21.77 -13.24
C TYR A 32 25.65 21.97 -14.36
N ARG A 33 26.86 22.43 -14.00
CA ARG A 33 28.02 22.54 -14.91
C ARG A 33 28.67 21.18 -15.19
N THR A 34 28.55 20.24 -14.25
CA THR A 34 29.12 18.89 -14.32
C THR A 34 28.06 17.85 -14.68
N ASN A 35 28.49 16.66 -15.11
CA ASN A 35 27.59 15.55 -15.47
C ASN A 35 27.06 14.84 -14.21
N ILE A 36 26.28 15.55 -13.40
CA ILE A 36 25.77 15.02 -12.13
C ILE A 36 24.85 13.81 -12.33
N ALA A 37 24.11 13.76 -13.45
CA ALA A 37 23.23 12.64 -13.78
C ALA A 37 24.00 11.32 -13.93
N TYR A 38 25.22 11.36 -14.48
CA TYR A 38 26.08 10.17 -14.53
C TYR A 38 26.43 9.68 -13.13
N THR A 39 26.87 10.58 -12.25
CA THR A 39 27.26 10.23 -10.87
C THR A 39 26.11 9.59 -10.10
N TRP A 40 24.90 10.11 -10.30
CA TRP A 40 23.69 9.59 -9.70
C TRP A 40 23.26 8.23 -10.28
N GLU A 41 23.23 8.10 -11.60
CA GLU A 41 22.78 6.87 -12.28
C GLU A 41 23.79 5.71 -12.21
N SER A 42 25.04 6.00 -11.86
CA SER A 42 26.07 4.99 -11.61
C SER A 42 26.19 4.61 -10.13
N GLY A 43 25.35 5.16 -9.25
CA GLY A 43 25.40 4.92 -7.81
C GLY A 43 26.64 5.47 -7.09
N ARG A 44 27.41 6.38 -7.70
CA ARG A 44 28.61 6.96 -7.05
C ARG A 44 28.26 7.98 -5.98
N SER A 45 27.12 8.66 -6.15
CA SER A 45 26.53 9.52 -5.12
C SER A 45 25.04 9.64 -5.39
N PHE A 46 24.28 10.15 -4.41
CA PHE A 46 22.84 10.34 -4.55
C PHE A 46 22.42 11.76 -4.17
N PRO A 47 21.38 12.32 -4.82
CA PRO A 47 20.74 13.53 -4.34
C PRO A 47 20.04 13.26 -3.00
N THR A 48 19.75 14.32 -2.24
CA THR A 48 18.77 14.22 -1.14
C THR A 48 17.38 13.94 -1.71
N ALA A 49 16.47 13.46 -0.85
CA ALA A 49 15.09 13.22 -1.26
C ALA A 49 14.43 14.47 -1.85
N ALA A 50 14.56 15.63 -1.19
CA ALA A 50 13.97 16.88 -1.68
C ALA A 50 14.53 17.27 -3.05
N LYS A 51 15.87 17.13 -3.23
CA LYS A 51 16.49 17.37 -4.52
C LYS A 51 15.99 16.39 -5.58
N ALA A 52 15.77 15.11 -5.25
CA ALA A 52 15.24 14.13 -6.19
C ALA A 52 13.82 14.47 -6.65
N PHE A 53 12.94 14.93 -5.74
CA PHE A 53 11.61 15.41 -6.10
C PHE A 53 11.66 16.69 -6.95
N ALA A 54 12.49 17.66 -6.58
CA ALA A 54 12.68 18.87 -7.39
C ALA A 54 13.25 18.56 -8.79
N VAL A 55 14.03 17.49 -8.93
CA VAL A 55 14.50 16.98 -10.22
C VAL A 55 13.35 16.33 -11.01
N ALA A 56 12.50 15.55 -10.36
CA ALA A 56 11.31 14.93 -10.96
C ALA A 56 10.32 15.98 -11.46
N GLU A 57 10.04 17.01 -10.66
CA GLU A 57 9.18 18.14 -11.03
C GLU A 57 9.72 18.86 -12.27
N ARG A 58 11.02 19.17 -12.31
CA ARG A 58 11.67 19.76 -13.51
C ARG A 58 11.66 18.85 -14.73
N ALA A 59 11.54 17.54 -14.53
CA ALA A 59 11.38 16.56 -15.60
C ALA A 59 9.93 16.41 -16.08
N GLY A 60 8.97 17.05 -15.39
CA GLY A 60 7.54 17.05 -15.73
C GLY A 60 6.71 16.07 -14.92
N VAL A 61 7.24 15.51 -13.83
CA VAL A 61 6.47 14.66 -12.91
C VAL A 61 5.69 15.55 -11.95
N ASP A 62 4.36 15.42 -11.94
CA ASP A 62 3.51 16.04 -10.91
C ASP A 62 3.60 15.26 -9.60
N THR A 63 4.52 15.69 -8.74
CA THR A 63 4.82 15.06 -7.45
C THR A 63 3.66 15.22 -6.46
N ALA A 64 2.95 16.34 -6.48
CA ALA A 64 1.79 16.57 -5.62
C ALA A 64 0.66 15.59 -5.96
N ALA A 65 0.33 15.44 -7.25
CA ALA A 65 -0.65 14.47 -7.70
C ALA A 65 -0.19 13.02 -7.44
N ALA A 66 1.12 12.74 -7.54
CA ALA A 66 1.67 11.43 -7.21
C ALA A 66 1.43 11.05 -5.74
N ILE A 67 1.68 11.98 -4.81
CA ILE A 67 1.43 11.76 -3.37
C ILE A 67 -0.07 11.65 -3.07
N ALA A 68 -0.91 12.48 -3.68
CA ALA A 68 -2.36 12.37 -3.53
C ALA A 68 -2.88 10.99 -3.98
N ARG A 69 -2.37 10.46 -5.10
CA ARG A 69 -2.69 9.10 -5.55
C ARG A 69 -2.19 8.03 -4.56
N PHE A 70 -1.00 8.21 -4.00
CA PHE A 70 -0.42 7.23 -3.07
C PHE A 70 -1.24 7.09 -1.77
N PHE A 71 -1.73 8.21 -1.23
CA PHE A 71 -2.59 8.21 -0.04
C PHE A 71 -4.08 7.96 -0.36
N GLY A 72 -4.51 8.19 -1.60
CA GLY A 72 -5.90 8.10 -2.06
C GLY A 72 -6.68 9.41 -1.89
N ALA A 73 -6.08 10.42 -1.26
CA ALA A 73 -6.53 11.79 -1.17
C ALA A 73 -5.32 12.70 -0.95
N ALA A 74 -5.41 13.98 -1.29
CA ALA A 74 -4.34 14.94 -1.04
C ALA A 74 -4.22 15.22 0.47
N PRO A 75 -3.06 14.95 1.11
CA PRO A 75 -2.85 15.34 2.50
C PRO A 75 -2.90 16.86 2.69
N PRO A 76 -3.43 17.38 3.82
CA PRO A 76 -3.55 18.83 4.03
C PRO A 76 -2.23 19.61 3.98
N TRP A 77 -1.11 18.96 4.28
CA TRP A 77 0.20 19.60 4.24
C TRP A 77 0.70 19.89 2.81
N LEU A 78 0.20 19.18 1.78
CA LEU A 78 0.60 19.42 0.38
C LEU A 78 0.21 20.81 -0.12
N ALA A 79 -0.82 21.43 0.47
CA ALA A 79 -1.20 22.80 0.15
C ALA A 79 -0.19 23.84 0.66
N ARG A 80 0.68 23.45 1.59
CA ARG A 80 1.58 24.36 2.33
C ARG A 80 3.07 24.09 2.08
N ALA A 81 3.43 22.86 1.68
CA ALA A 81 4.81 22.46 1.47
C ALA A 81 4.96 21.64 0.18
N SER A 82 6.03 21.91 -0.57
CA SER A 82 6.41 21.14 -1.75
C SER A 82 7.38 20.02 -1.38
N LEU A 83 7.25 18.86 -2.03
CA LEU A 83 8.20 17.76 -1.89
C LEU A 83 9.61 18.11 -2.36
N GLY A 84 9.75 19.13 -3.22
CA GLY A 84 11.05 19.67 -3.63
C GLY A 84 11.82 20.38 -2.51
N THR A 85 11.25 20.50 -1.30
CA THR A 85 11.88 21.13 -0.13
C THR A 85 12.08 20.14 1.03
N PRO A 86 13.05 20.40 1.94
CA PRO A 86 13.26 19.57 3.12
C PRO A 86 12.00 19.43 3.98
N GLU A 87 11.24 20.52 4.14
CA GLU A 87 10.01 20.55 4.93
C GLU A 87 8.94 19.61 4.37
N GLY A 88 8.76 19.58 3.03
CA GLY A 88 7.82 18.66 2.40
C GLY A 88 8.21 17.20 2.58
N VAL A 89 9.51 16.88 2.56
CA VAL A 89 10.00 15.52 2.83
C VAL A 89 9.73 15.13 4.29
N VAL A 90 9.96 16.04 5.25
CA VAL A 90 9.65 15.80 6.66
C VAL A 90 8.16 15.52 6.87
N GLN A 91 7.28 16.31 6.26
CA GLN A 91 5.83 16.09 6.34
C GLN A 91 5.43 14.73 5.75
N LEU A 92 5.99 14.37 4.59
CA LEU A 92 5.75 13.06 3.98
C LEU A 92 6.21 11.91 4.89
N LEU A 93 7.41 12.00 5.46
CA LEU A 93 7.93 10.97 6.36
C LEU A 93 7.12 10.88 7.67
N GLY A 94 6.64 12.01 8.18
CA GLY A 94 5.74 12.07 9.33
C GLY A 94 4.42 11.34 9.08
N GLU A 95 3.81 11.57 7.91
CA GLU A 95 2.59 10.89 7.48
C GLU A 95 2.83 9.37 7.31
N LEU A 96 3.93 8.98 6.67
CA LEU A 96 4.29 7.57 6.46
C LEU A 96 4.58 6.83 7.76
N ARG A 97 5.16 7.50 8.76
CA ARG A 97 5.51 6.92 10.06
C ARG A 97 4.27 6.43 10.83
N ALA A 98 3.12 7.06 10.64
CA ALA A 98 1.81 6.64 11.17
C ALA A 98 1.85 6.15 12.65
N GLY A 99 2.59 6.86 13.51
CA GLY A 99 2.69 6.57 14.96
C GLY A 99 3.80 5.61 15.40
N ARG A 100 4.50 4.93 14.48
CA ARG A 100 5.62 4.02 14.82
C ARG A 100 6.74 4.75 15.57
N THR A 101 7.51 4.07 16.40
CA THR A 101 8.61 4.72 17.13
C THR A 101 9.86 4.90 16.25
N ILE A 102 10.71 5.88 16.58
CA ILE A 102 11.99 6.08 15.89
C ILE A 102 12.86 4.81 15.98
N VAL A 103 12.82 4.11 17.12
CA VAL A 103 13.60 2.89 17.36
C VAL A 103 13.12 1.75 16.47
N GLU A 104 11.81 1.57 16.31
CA GLU A 104 11.23 0.57 15.40
C GLU A 104 11.63 0.83 13.95
N ILE A 105 11.50 2.08 13.48
CA ILE A 105 11.86 2.45 12.11
C ILE A 105 13.35 2.24 11.88
N ALA A 106 14.20 2.68 12.81
CA ALA A 106 15.64 2.52 12.72
C ALA A 106 16.07 1.05 12.63
N ARG A 107 15.47 0.18 13.46
CA ARG A 107 15.70 -1.26 13.43
C ARG A 107 15.28 -1.87 12.09
N SER A 108 14.05 -1.59 11.64
CA SER A 108 13.56 -2.11 10.35
C SER A 108 14.35 -1.59 9.15
N ALA A 109 14.84 -0.35 9.21
CA ALA A 109 15.64 0.26 8.15
C ALA A 109 17.13 -0.12 8.22
N GLY A 110 17.61 -0.80 9.26
CA GLY A 110 19.05 -1.01 9.44
C GLY A 110 19.86 0.29 9.49
N ARG A 111 19.29 1.34 10.10
CA ARG A 111 19.90 2.66 10.26
C ARG A 111 19.98 3.05 11.72
N SER A 112 20.89 3.96 12.04
CA SER A 112 21.01 4.52 13.40
C SER A 112 19.75 5.28 13.77
N ARG A 113 19.26 5.09 15.02
CA ARG A 113 18.16 5.87 15.58
C ARG A 113 18.40 7.38 15.52
N PHE A 114 19.67 7.81 15.60
CA PHE A 114 20.04 9.22 15.55
C PHE A 114 19.89 9.79 14.13
N ALA A 115 20.24 9.02 13.10
CA ALA A 115 20.05 9.43 11.71
C ALA A 115 18.55 9.54 11.39
N VAL A 116 17.77 8.53 11.77
CA VAL A 116 16.31 8.52 11.57
C VAL A 116 15.64 9.68 12.32
N ALA A 117 16.04 9.96 13.57
CA ALA A 117 15.52 11.11 14.32
C ALA A 117 15.76 12.43 13.57
N ARG A 118 17.00 12.68 13.14
CA ARG A 118 17.36 13.89 12.41
C ARG A 118 16.58 14.05 11.10
N TRP A 119 16.36 12.97 10.35
CA TRP A 119 15.55 13.01 9.13
C TRP A 119 14.08 13.32 9.40
N LEU A 120 13.51 12.78 10.48
CA LEU A 120 12.12 13.04 10.86
C LEU A 120 11.92 14.42 11.50
N GLN A 121 12.97 15.01 12.06
CA GLN A 121 12.95 16.35 12.65
C GLN A 121 13.29 17.45 11.64
N GLY A 122 13.90 17.10 10.50
CA GLY A 122 14.36 18.06 9.49
C GLY A 122 15.78 18.58 9.72
N ASP A 123 16.49 18.10 10.73
CA ASP A 123 17.89 18.47 11.03
C ASP A 123 18.91 17.90 10.03
N ALA A 124 18.46 17.00 9.16
CA ALA A 124 19.20 16.46 8.03
C ALA A 124 18.21 15.91 6.99
N GLU A 125 18.65 15.78 5.74
CA GLU A 125 17.87 15.11 4.71
C GLU A 125 18.40 13.71 4.42
N PRO A 126 17.53 12.70 4.26
CA PRO A 126 17.94 11.39 3.75
C PRO A 126 18.35 11.51 2.28
N ARG A 127 19.38 10.75 1.90
CA ARG A 127 19.69 10.52 0.48
C ARG A 127 18.61 9.64 -0.14
N LEU A 128 18.47 9.70 -1.46
CA LEU A 128 17.39 9.00 -2.16
C LEU A 128 17.26 7.50 -1.77
N PRO A 129 18.33 6.69 -1.70
CA PRO A 129 18.18 5.29 -1.28
C PRO A 129 17.65 5.12 0.15
N ASP A 130 18.13 5.94 1.10
CA ASP A 130 17.63 5.94 2.47
C ASP A 130 16.18 6.42 2.56
N PHE A 131 15.79 7.39 1.75
CA PHE A 131 14.40 7.81 1.64
C PHE A 131 13.51 6.68 1.12
N LEU A 132 13.90 6.00 0.03
CA LEU A 132 13.17 4.83 -0.46
C LEU A 132 13.11 3.72 0.59
N ARG A 133 14.16 3.57 1.40
CA ARG A 133 14.16 2.64 2.53
C ARG A 133 13.13 3.00 3.58
N LEU A 134 13.05 4.27 3.97
CA LEU A 134 12.04 4.75 4.90
C LEU A 134 10.62 4.55 4.35
N VAL A 135 10.39 4.81 3.06
CA VAL A 135 9.11 4.52 2.41
C VAL A 135 8.79 3.03 2.49
N ASP A 136 9.75 2.15 2.18
CA ASP A 136 9.53 0.70 2.21
C ASP A 136 9.19 0.22 3.61
N VAL A 137 10.01 0.56 4.60
CA VAL A 137 9.79 0.07 5.96
C VAL A 137 8.55 0.66 6.60
N CYS A 138 8.23 1.93 6.36
CA CYS A 138 7.10 2.61 7.00
C CYS A 138 5.77 2.23 6.34
N SER A 139 5.74 2.06 5.02
CA SER A 139 4.48 1.82 4.28
C SER A 139 4.28 0.40 3.79
N LEU A 140 5.36 -0.38 3.65
CA LEU A 140 5.40 -1.69 2.96
C LEU A 140 4.89 -1.65 1.51
N ARG A 141 4.78 -0.44 0.94
CA ARG A 141 4.17 -0.12 -0.36
C ARG A 141 5.15 0.61 -1.28
N LEU A 142 6.46 0.35 -1.15
CA LEU A 142 7.50 1.02 -1.96
C LEU A 142 7.22 0.93 -3.46
N LEU A 143 6.79 -0.22 -3.98
CA LEU A 143 6.52 -0.36 -5.41
C LEU A 143 5.30 0.45 -5.86
N ASP A 144 4.26 0.53 -5.04
CA ASP A 144 3.11 1.37 -5.32
C ASP A 144 3.48 2.85 -5.24
N PHE A 145 4.35 3.23 -4.30
CA PHE A 145 4.92 4.56 -4.23
C PHE A 145 5.69 4.93 -5.50
N LEU A 146 6.64 4.08 -5.94
CA LEU A 146 7.41 4.29 -7.16
C LEU A 146 6.51 4.41 -8.39
N ALA A 147 5.45 3.59 -8.44
CA ALA A 147 4.49 3.61 -9.52
C ALA A 147 3.68 4.91 -9.63
N THR A 148 3.67 5.74 -8.58
CA THR A 148 3.07 7.08 -8.66
C THR A 148 3.98 8.08 -9.37
N LEU A 149 5.29 7.80 -9.46
CA LEU A 149 6.32 8.66 -10.04
C LEU A 149 6.73 8.21 -11.44
N VAL A 150 6.92 6.91 -11.66
CA VAL A 150 7.38 6.29 -12.92
C VAL A 150 6.73 4.92 -13.12
N ASP A 151 6.74 4.37 -14.34
CA ASP A 151 6.31 2.98 -14.57
C ASP A 151 7.34 2.00 -13.97
N PRO A 152 6.99 1.18 -12.95
CA PRO A 152 7.92 0.23 -12.35
C PRO A 152 8.43 -0.85 -13.31
N ARG A 153 7.73 -1.10 -14.44
CA ARG A 153 8.19 -2.05 -15.47
C ARG A 153 9.45 -1.56 -16.18
N ALA A 154 9.68 -0.25 -16.16
CA ALA A 154 10.87 0.40 -16.70
C ALA A 154 12.08 0.32 -15.75
N LEU A 155 11.91 -0.17 -14.51
CA LEU A 155 12.97 -0.33 -13.51
C LEU A 155 13.42 -1.81 -13.49
N PRO A 156 14.59 -2.15 -14.06
CA PRO A 156 15.03 -3.55 -14.15
C PRO A 156 15.03 -4.29 -12.81
N SER A 157 15.54 -3.68 -11.75
CA SER A 157 15.61 -4.30 -10.42
C SER A 157 14.23 -4.54 -9.79
N ALA A 158 13.25 -3.68 -10.07
CA ALA A 158 11.89 -3.82 -9.52
C ALA A 158 10.91 -4.59 -10.41
N ARG A 159 11.23 -4.83 -11.69
CA ARG A 159 10.28 -5.41 -12.67
C ARG A 159 9.67 -6.73 -12.22
N ALA A 160 10.49 -7.66 -11.71
CA ALA A 160 10.02 -8.98 -11.28
C ALA A 160 9.11 -8.86 -10.04
N ALA A 161 9.52 -8.07 -9.06
CA ALA A 161 8.74 -7.82 -7.85
C ALA A 161 7.42 -7.10 -8.17
N TRP A 162 7.45 -6.18 -9.12
CA TRP A 162 6.26 -5.49 -9.62
C TRP A 162 5.27 -6.46 -10.28
N LYS A 163 5.76 -7.32 -11.19
CA LYS A 163 4.94 -8.36 -11.83
C LYS A 163 4.30 -9.28 -10.80
N GLN A 164 5.05 -9.69 -9.77
CA GLN A 164 4.53 -10.53 -8.70
C GLN A 164 3.44 -9.82 -7.89
N LEU A 165 3.64 -8.53 -7.56
CA LEU A 165 2.64 -7.72 -6.87
C LEU A 165 1.36 -7.56 -7.70
N GLU A 166 1.47 -7.32 -9.01
CA GLU A 166 0.31 -7.25 -9.91
C GLU A 166 -0.47 -8.57 -9.95
N THR A 167 0.22 -9.71 -10.03
CA THR A 167 -0.40 -11.04 -9.99
C THR A 167 -1.16 -11.28 -8.68
N ARG A 168 -0.57 -10.92 -7.53
CA ARG A 168 -1.23 -11.04 -6.21
C ARG A 168 -2.46 -10.16 -6.11
N ARG A 169 -2.37 -8.92 -6.60
CA ARG A 169 -3.49 -7.98 -6.64
C ARG A 169 -4.65 -8.51 -7.49
N ARG A 170 -4.35 -9.06 -8.66
CA ARG A 170 -5.35 -9.66 -9.54
C ARG A 170 -6.08 -10.83 -8.86
N ALA A 171 -5.34 -11.70 -8.17
CA ALA A 171 -5.94 -12.79 -7.38
C ALA A 171 -6.88 -12.27 -6.29
N ALA A 172 -6.51 -11.18 -5.59
CA ALA A 172 -7.36 -10.57 -4.58
C ALA A 172 -8.67 -9.98 -5.14
N TYR A 173 -8.67 -9.56 -6.41
CA TYR A 173 -9.87 -9.07 -7.10
C TYR A 173 -10.75 -10.22 -7.59
N GLU A 174 -10.15 -11.24 -8.19
CA GLU A 174 -10.88 -12.37 -8.80
C GLU A 174 -11.43 -13.34 -7.75
N VAL A 175 -10.71 -13.52 -6.62
CA VAL A 175 -11.09 -14.43 -5.54
C VAL A 175 -10.99 -13.70 -4.19
N PRO A 176 -11.97 -12.84 -3.83
CA PRO A 176 -11.88 -12.01 -2.61
C PRO A 176 -11.69 -12.81 -1.32
N TRP A 177 -12.28 -14.01 -1.24
CA TRP A 177 -12.08 -14.94 -0.11
C TRP A 177 -10.61 -15.30 0.12
N SER A 178 -9.75 -15.26 -0.91
CA SER A 178 -8.34 -15.58 -0.77
C SER A 178 -7.64 -14.69 0.25
N GLN A 179 -8.10 -13.45 0.46
CA GLN A 179 -7.53 -12.55 1.47
C GLN A 179 -7.89 -12.99 2.88
N ALA A 180 -9.14 -13.41 3.12
CA ALA A 180 -9.53 -13.93 4.43
C ALA A 180 -8.92 -15.31 4.70
N VAL A 181 -8.79 -16.16 3.68
CA VAL A 181 -8.06 -17.44 3.80
C VAL A 181 -6.59 -17.19 4.15
N LEU A 182 -5.94 -16.20 3.53
CA LEU A 182 -4.56 -15.82 3.87
C LEU A 182 -4.44 -15.38 5.34
N LEU A 183 -5.34 -14.52 5.81
CA LEU A 183 -5.37 -14.06 7.21
C LEU A 183 -5.70 -15.19 8.19
N ALA A 184 -6.49 -16.19 7.77
CA ALA A 184 -6.81 -17.35 8.62
C ALA A 184 -5.57 -18.21 8.92
N LEU A 185 -4.56 -18.20 8.03
CA LEU A 185 -3.29 -18.89 8.25
C LEU A 185 -2.40 -18.18 9.30
N GLU A 186 -2.63 -16.89 9.57
CA GLU A 186 -1.96 -16.12 10.63
C GLU A 186 -2.55 -16.41 12.02
N LEU A 187 -3.68 -17.12 12.09
CA LEU A 187 -4.32 -17.40 13.36
C LEU A 187 -3.41 -18.29 14.20
N ARG A 188 -3.21 -17.93 15.48
CA ARG A 188 -2.49 -18.75 16.46
C ARG A 188 -2.97 -20.20 16.48
N ALA A 189 -4.29 -20.39 16.40
CA ALA A 189 -4.90 -21.73 16.35
C ALA A 189 -4.54 -22.53 15.09
N TYR A 190 -4.21 -21.86 13.97
CA TYR A 190 -3.65 -22.51 12.78
C TYR A 190 -2.16 -22.84 12.98
N GLU A 191 -1.40 -21.90 13.55
CA GLU A 191 0.04 -22.08 13.79
C GLU A 191 0.34 -23.29 14.68
N GLU A 192 -0.50 -23.50 15.69
CA GLU A 192 -0.45 -24.63 16.65
C GLU A 192 -0.85 -25.98 16.01
N LEU A 193 -1.38 -26.01 14.79
CA LEU A 193 -1.67 -27.26 14.10
C LEU A 193 -0.38 -28.00 13.71
N PRO A 194 -0.30 -29.32 13.95
CA PRO A 194 0.84 -30.12 13.50
C PRO A 194 0.87 -30.28 11.97
N ARG A 195 -0.28 -30.15 11.30
CA ARG A 195 -0.44 -30.19 9.84
C ARG A 195 -1.68 -29.42 9.42
N HIS A 196 -1.70 -28.94 8.17
CA HIS A 196 -2.92 -28.42 7.57
C HIS A 196 -3.98 -29.52 7.54
N ARG A 197 -5.23 -29.12 7.81
CA ARG A 197 -6.42 -29.96 7.73
C ARG A 197 -7.39 -29.28 6.78
N ASP A 198 -7.70 -29.94 5.67
CA ASP A 198 -8.73 -29.49 4.75
C ASP A 198 -10.05 -29.23 5.50
N GLY A 199 -10.71 -28.10 5.21
CA GLY A 199 -11.94 -27.69 5.88
C GLY A 199 -11.72 -26.86 7.15
N TRP A 200 -10.51 -26.83 7.72
CA TRP A 200 -10.26 -26.10 8.97
C TRP A 200 -10.48 -24.59 8.81
N ILE A 201 -10.05 -24.02 7.68
CA ILE A 201 -10.27 -22.60 7.41
C ILE A 201 -11.75 -22.37 7.09
N ALA A 202 -12.33 -23.24 6.27
CA ALA A 202 -13.73 -23.18 5.87
C ALA A 202 -14.70 -23.09 7.06
N GLU A 203 -14.54 -23.97 8.05
CA GLU A 203 -15.34 -24.00 9.28
C GLU A 203 -15.27 -22.68 10.06
N ARG A 204 -14.10 -22.04 10.09
CA ARG A 204 -13.85 -20.85 10.92
C ARG A 204 -14.33 -19.56 10.31
N ILE A 205 -14.18 -19.41 8.99
CA ILE A 205 -14.56 -18.18 8.31
C ILE A 205 -15.93 -18.30 7.60
N GLY A 206 -16.56 -19.47 7.65
CA GLY A 206 -17.89 -19.72 7.11
C GLY A 206 -17.91 -19.76 5.58
N ILE A 207 -16.99 -20.53 5.00
CA ILE A 207 -16.97 -20.85 3.55
C ILE A 207 -17.06 -22.35 3.34
N THR A 208 -17.22 -22.79 2.11
CA THR A 208 -17.19 -24.21 1.76
C THR A 208 -15.76 -24.75 1.69
N PRO A 209 -15.54 -26.07 1.93
CA PRO A 209 -14.24 -26.70 1.71
C PRO A 209 -13.72 -26.58 0.26
N LYS A 210 -14.64 -26.43 -0.71
CA LYS A 210 -14.28 -26.19 -2.11
C LYS A 210 -13.67 -24.80 -2.29
N GLU A 211 -14.31 -23.76 -1.75
CA GLU A 211 -13.79 -22.39 -1.78
C GLU A 211 -12.45 -22.27 -1.05
N GLU A 212 -12.27 -22.97 0.08
CA GLU A 212 -10.99 -23.03 0.78
C GLU A 212 -9.88 -23.57 -0.14
N ARG A 213 -10.11 -24.72 -0.79
CA ARG A 213 -9.13 -25.32 -1.71
C ARG A 213 -8.81 -24.41 -2.89
N GLU A 214 -9.82 -23.78 -3.49
CA GLU A 214 -9.64 -22.84 -4.60
C GLU A 214 -8.82 -21.62 -4.16
N CYS A 215 -9.09 -21.08 -2.98
CA CYS A 215 -8.32 -19.98 -2.41
C CYS A 215 -6.87 -20.37 -2.13
N LEU A 216 -6.64 -21.52 -1.48
CA LEU A 216 -5.29 -22.02 -1.20
C LEU A 216 -4.48 -22.24 -2.48
N ALA A 217 -5.10 -22.84 -3.52
CA ALA A 217 -4.46 -23.04 -4.81
C ALA A 217 -4.09 -21.71 -5.49
N VAL A 218 -4.95 -20.69 -5.40
CA VAL A 218 -4.65 -19.35 -5.92
C VAL A 218 -3.52 -18.69 -5.12
N LEU A 219 -3.55 -18.77 -3.79
CA LEU A 219 -2.51 -18.21 -2.93
C LEU A 219 -1.14 -18.88 -3.19
N GLU A 220 -1.11 -20.20 -3.37
CA GLU A 220 0.11 -20.95 -3.68
C GLU A 220 0.64 -20.59 -5.08
N ARG A 221 -0.22 -20.62 -6.10
CA ARG A 221 0.13 -20.23 -7.48
C ARG A 221 0.66 -18.80 -7.58
N THR A 222 0.16 -17.89 -6.75
CA THR A 222 0.61 -16.50 -6.68
C THR A 222 1.80 -16.27 -5.74
N GLY A 223 2.32 -17.34 -5.13
CA GLY A 223 3.46 -17.31 -4.22
C GLY A 223 3.21 -16.45 -2.98
N GLN A 224 1.97 -16.45 -2.48
CA GLN A 224 1.60 -15.84 -1.21
C GLN A 224 1.71 -16.82 -0.05
N ILE A 225 1.61 -18.12 -0.34
CA ILE A 225 1.82 -19.21 0.62
C ILE A 225 2.67 -20.31 -0.01
N HIS A 226 3.31 -21.12 0.83
CA HIS A 226 4.03 -22.32 0.43
C HIS A 226 3.79 -23.43 1.44
N LEU A 227 3.71 -24.68 0.99
CA LEU A 227 3.65 -25.82 1.89
C LEU A 227 5.05 -26.06 2.49
N VAL A 228 5.19 -25.89 3.81
CA VAL A 228 6.43 -26.16 4.55
C VAL A 228 6.18 -27.37 5.44
N GLY A 229 6.79 -28.51 5.06
CA GLY A 229 6.49 -29.79 5.69
C GLY A 229 5.05 -30.21 5.41
N ARG A 230 4.18 -30.11 6.42
CA ARG A 230 2.76 -30.52 6.31
C ARG A 230 1.77 -29.37 6.56
N LYS A 231 2.23 -28.11 6.62
CA LYS A 231 1.37 -26.94 6.83
C LYS A 231 1.72 -25.80 5.89
N TYR A 232 0.74 -24.97 5.55
CA TYR A 232 1.00 -23.79 4.75
C TYR A 232 1.68 -22.72 5.62
N ALA A 233 2.73 -22.13 5.08
CA ALA A 233 3.39 -20.96 5.65
C ALA A 233 3.18 -19.77 4.71
N ILE A 234 2.92 -18.60 5.30
CA ILE A 234 2.76 -17.37 4.54
C ILE A 234 4.13 -16.91 4.06
N ALA A 235 4.25 -16.63 2.77
CA ALA A 235 5.44 -16.02 2.22
C ALA A 235 5.55 -14.59 2.78
N PRO A 236 6.74 -14.14 3.24
CA PRO A 236 6.94 -12.76 3.64
C PRO A 236 6.61 -11.86 2.43
N SER A 237 5.46 -11.21 2.49
CA SER A 237 4.86 -10.52 1.34
C SER A 237 4.75 -9.02 1.60
N ARG A 238 4.84 -8.24 0.52
CA ARG A 238 4.55 -6.81 0.51
C ARG A 238 3.03 -6.65 0.55
N THR A 239 2.54 -5.66 1.28
CA THR A 239 1.11 -5.38 1.41
C THR A 239 0.46 -5.22 0.04
N VAL A 240 -0.62 -5.98 -0.22
CA VAL A 240 -1.39 -5.86 -1.46
C VAL A 240 -2.37 -4.69 -1.30
N ASP A 241 -2.04 -3.55 -1.90
CA ASP A 241 -3.00 -2.45 -1.99
C ASP A 241 -3.97 -2.67 -3.15
N THR A 242 -5.23 -2.90 -2.82
CA THR A 242 -6.33 -3.09 -3.78
C THR A 242 -6.89 -1.78 -4.31
N ARG A 243 -6.53 -0.61 -3.76
CA ARG A 243 -7.10 0.71 -4.14
C ARG A 243 -6.65 1.24 -5.50
N ARG A 244 -5.59 0.68 -6.08
CA ARG A 244 -4.98 1.18 -7.32
C ARG A 244 -5.92 1.09 -8.53
N ASP A 245 -6.78 0.09 -8.58
CA ASP A 245 -7.86 -0.03 -9.55
C ASP A 245 -9.17 0.38 -8.85
N PRO A 246 -9.70 1.59 -9.08
CA PRO A 246 -10.90 2.05 -8.41
C PRO A 246 -12.12 1.16 -8.68
N LYS A 247 -12.21 0.58 -9.88
CA LYS A 247 -13.34 -0.28 -10.28
C LYS A 247 -13.26 -1.61 -9.54
N ALA A 248 -12.10 -2.27 -9.57
CA ALA A 248 -11.90 -3.52 -8.86
C ALA A 248 -11.98 -3.34 -7.34
N ALA A 249 -11.44 -2.24 -6.81
CA ALA A 249 -11.59 -1.88 -5.39
C ALA A 249 -13.05 -1.70 -5.00
N HIS A 250 -13.85 -1.03 -5.86
CA HIS A 250 -15.29 -0.88 -5.63
C HIS A 250 -16.01 -2.23 -5.65
N GLN A 251 -15.70 -3.10 -6.62
CA GLN A 251 -16.27 -4.46 -6.69
C GLN A 251 -15.98 -5.27 -5.43
N VAL A 252 -14.73 -5.25 -4.94
CA VAL A 252 -14.35 -5.93 -3.69
C VAL A 252 -15.08 -5.33 -2.47
N LYS A 253 -15.26 -4.00 -2.41
CA LYS A 253 -16.04 -3.36 -1.34
C LYS A 253 -17.50 -3.79 -1.36
N VAL A 254 -18.14 -3.81 -2.53
CA VAL A 254 -19.52 -4.28 -2.70
C VAL A 254 -19.63 -5.72 -2.24
N TRP A 255 -18.71 -6.57 -2.69
CA TRP A 255 -18.69 -7.99 -2.35
C TRP A 255 -18.57 -8.23 -0.83
N TRP A 256 -17.65 -7.53 -0.14
CA TRP A 256 -17.52 -7.64 1.33
C TRP A 256 -18.73 -7.07 2.08
N SER A 257 -19.35 -6.02 1.53
CA SER A 257 -20.56 -5.44 2.12
C SER A 257 -21.74 -6.40 2.03
N GLN A 258 -21.89 -7.13 0.91
CA GLN A 258 -22.90 -8.19 0.76
C GLN A 258 -22.70 -9.32 1.79
N ARG A 259 -21.45 -9.76 2.01
CA ARG A 259 -21.14 -10.77 3.05
C ARG A 259 -21.41 -10.28 4.47
N ALA A 260 -21.29 -8.97 4.72
CA ALA A 260 -21.67 -8.38 5.99
C ALA A 260 -23.19 -8.39 6.17
N VAL A 261 -23.96 -8.06 5.13
CA VAL A 261 -25.43 -8.15 5.12
C VAL A 261 -25.90 -9.58 5.40
N GLU A 262 -25.37 -10.57 4.68
CA GLU A 262 -25.72 -11.98 4.91
C GLU A 262 -25.44 -12.43 6.36
N ARG A 263 -24.32 -11.98 6.94
CA ARG A 263 -24.01 -12.27 8.35
C ARG A 263 -24.96 -11.60 9.32
N LEU A 264 -25.38 -10.36 9.04
CA LEU A 264 -26.38 -9.67 9.84
C LEU A 264 -27.75 -10.37 9.75
N GLU A 265 -28.16 -10.82 8.56
CA GLU A 265 -29.40 -11.58 8.35
C GLU A 265 -29.40 -12.91 9.12
N LEU A 266 -28.26 -13.57 9.21
CA LEU A 266 -28.07 -14.81 9.99
C LEU A 266 -27.90 -14.57 11.51
N GLY A 267 -27.95 -13.31 11.97
CA GLY A 267 -27.78 -12.97 13.39
C GLY A 267 -26.38 -13.24 13.93
N ALA A 268 -25.34 -13.12 13.09
CA ALA A 268 -23.96 -13.35 13.52
C ALA A 268 -23.55 -12.39 14.66
N PRO A 269 -22.80 -12.86 15.65
CA PRO A 269 -22.40 -12.04 16.80
C PRO A 269 -21.43 -10.92 16.40
N GLY A 270 -21.65 -9.73 16.95
CA GLY A 270 -20.79 -8.56 16.79
C GLY A 270 -21.55 -7.24 16.98
N PRO A 271 -20.85 -6.13 17.25
CA PRO A 271 -21.50 -4.83 17.30
C PRO A 271 -22.00 -4.47 15.91
N SER A 272 -23.32 -4.33 15.76
CA SER A 272 -23.97 -3.77 14.58
C SER A 272 -24.85 -2.60 15.01
N SER A 273 -24.67 -1.46 14.36
CA SER A 273 -25.45 -0.26 14.63
C SER A 273 -25.64 0.52 13.33
N TYR A 274 -26.77 1.20 13.23
CA TYR A 274 -27.05 2.15 12.15
C TYR A 274 -27.58 3.44 12.74
N ASN A 275 -27.32 4.55 12.07
CA ASN A 275 -27.88 5.86 12.42
C ASN A 275 -28.22 6.61 11.14
N LEU A 276 -29.44 7.14 11.06
CA LEU A 276 -29.92 7.97 9.95
C LEU A 276 -30.21 9.37 10.49
N PHE A 277 -29.54 10.37 9.97
CA PHE A 277 -29.60 11.74 10.46
C PHE A 277 -29.47 12.74 9.32
N THR A 278 -29.90 13.98 9.57
CA THR A 278 -29.63 15.13 8.70
C THR A 278 -28.42 15.89 9.23
N VAL A 279 -27.65 16.51 8.34
CA VAL A 279 -26.44 17.24 8.72
C VAL A 279 -26.16 18.35 7.70
N SER A 280 -25.49 19.41 8.13
CA SER A 280 -25.01 20.47 7.23
C SER A 280 -23.87 19.95 6.32
N ALA A 281 -23.65 20.57 5.15
CA ALA A 281 -22.53 20.19 4.29
C ALA A 281 -21.15 20.35 4.96
N PRO A 282 -20.86 21.43 5.73
CA PRO A 282 -19.61 21.53 6.50
C PRO A 282 -19.45 20.42 7.55
N ASP A 283 -20.53 20.09 8.27
CA ASP A 283 -20.46 19.04 9.29
C ASP A 283 -20.36 17.64 8.66
N LEU A 284 -20.90 17.42 7.45
CA LEU A 284 -20.67 16.19 6.69
C LEU A 284 -19.17 16.00 6.38
N GLU A 285 -18.44 17.06 6.03
CA GLU A 285 -16.98 16.96 5.86
C GLU A 285 -16.25 16.64 7.17
N ARG A 286 -16.65 17.26 8.30
CA ARG A 286 -16.10 16.91 9.62
C ARG A 286 -16.36 15.45 9.99
N LEU A 287 -17.55 14.94 9.68
CA LEU A 287 -17.88 13.52 9.88
C LEU A 287 -17.06 12.60 8.96
N ARG A 288 -16.81 12.99 7.71
CA ARG A 288 -15.90 12.27 6.79
C ARG A 288 -14.48 12.22 7.32
N GLU A 289 -13.98 13.30 7.91
CA GLU A 289 -12.66 13.33 8.57
C GLU A 289 -12.61 12.41 9.78
N LEU A 290 -13.61 12.46 10.66
CA LEU A 290 -13.71 11.57 11.82
C LEU A 290 -13.77 10.09 11.40
N HIS A 291 -14.52 9.78 10.35
CA HIS A 291 -14.60 8.44 9.78
C HIS A 291 -13.25 7.95 9.26
N ARG A 292 -12.47 8.80 8.58
CA ARG A 292 -11.10 8.48 8.16
C ARG A 292 -10.17 8.26 9.36
N ALA A 293 -10.26 9.11 10.39
CA ALA A 293 -9.47 9.01 11.61
C ALA A 293 -9.77 7.71 12.38
N TYR A 294 -11.03 7.32 12.47
CA TYR A 294 -11.45 6.03 13.03
C TYR A 294 -10.76 4.85 12.34
N PHE A 295 -10.77 4.79 11.01
CA PHE A 295 -10.07 3.73 10.27
C PHE A 295 -8.55 3.76 10.44
N GLN A 296 -7.95 4.95 10.57
CA GLN A 296 -6.52 5.07 10.86
C GLN A 296 -6.18 4.49 12.24
N GLN A 297 -6.95 4.84 13.28
CA GLN A 297 -6.78 4.32 14.63
C GLN A 297 -7.02 2.80 14.68
N MET A 298 -8.09 2.31 14.06
CA MET A 298 -8.37 0.88 13.96
C MET A 298 -7.21 0.12 13.32
N ARG A 299 -6.65 0.62 12.20
CA ARG A 299 -5.48 0.00 11.56
C ARG A 299 -4.24 0.01 12.48
N ALA A 300 -4.04 1.06 13.27
CA ALA A 300 -2.93 1.11 14.23
C ALA A 300 -3.08 0.05 15.32
N ILE A 301 -4.30 -0.15 15.85
CA ILE A 301 -4.59 -1.22 16.82
C ILE A 301 -4.36 -2.60 16.20
N VAL A 302 -4.90 -2.85 14.99
CA VAL A 302 -4.72 -4.12 14.27
C VAL A 302 -3.23 -4.41 14.05
N ALA A 303 -2.44 -3.41 13.66
CA ALA A 303 -1.00 -3.58 13.44
C ALA A 303 -0.22 -3.93 14.72
N ALA A 304 -0.70 -3.51 15.90
CA ALA A 304 -0.10 -3.83 17.19
C ALA A 304 -0.66 -5.11 17.84
N SER A 305 -1.76 -5.65 17.31
CA SER A 305 -2.48 -6.78 17.89
C SER A 305 -1.75 -8.10 17.62
N GLN A 306 -1.12 -8.65 18.67
CA GLN A 306 -0.49 -9.97 18.65
C GLN A 306 -0.73 -10.67 19.99
N PRO A 307 -0.95 -12.00 20.00
CA PRO A 307 -1.07 -12.90 18.84
C PRO A 307 -2.36 -12.68 18.03
N CYS A 308 -2.37 -13.10 16.77
CA CYS A 308 -3.57 -13.07 15.92
C CYS A 308 -4.53 -14.21 16.30
N GLU A 309 -5.61 -13.92 17.01
CA GLU A 309 -6.53 -14.96 17.52
C GLU A 309 -7.92 -14.96 16.84
N ARG A 310 -8.28 -13.83 16.21
CA ARG A 310 -9.59 -13.60 15.61
C ARG A 310 -9.44 -12.99 14.23
N LEU A 311 -10.25 -13.48 13.30
CA LEU A 311 -10.44 -12.88 11.98
C LEU A 311 -11.73 -12.07 12.01
N VAL A 312 -11.63 -10.76 11.74
CA VAL A 312 -12.75 -9.82 11.86
C VAL A 312 -12.91 -9.06 10.54
N LEU A 313 -14.14 -9.04 10.02
CA LEU A 313 -14.54 -8.16 8.93
C LEU A 313 -15.16 -6.89 9.53
N ALA A 314 -14.53 -5.73 9.31
CA ALA A 314 -15.09 -4.44 9.67
C ALA A 314 -15.56 -3.70 8.41
N CYS A 315 -16.85 -3.41 8.32
CA CYS A 315 -17.44 -2.58 7.28
C CYS A 315 -18.15 -1.40 7.94
N ALA A 316 -17.59 -0.19 7.76
CA ALA A 316 -18.25 1.05 8.16
C ALA A 316 -18.46 1.89 6.91
N GLN A 317 -19.68 2.35 6.69
CA GLN A 317 -20.09 3.08 5.50
C GLN A 317 -20.71 4.42 5.91
N MET A 318 -20.39 5.47 5.16
CA MET A 318 -21.04 6.76 5.25
C MET A 318 -21.41 7.17 3.82
N LEU A 319 -22.71 7.14 3.53
CA LEU A 319 -23.25 7.35 2.19
C LEU A 319 -24.06 8.63 2.17
N ASP A 320 -23.75 9.51 1.22
CA ASP A 320 -24.57 10.69 0.97
C ASP A 320 -25.74 10.28 0.07
N LEU A 321 -26.92 10.13 0.67
CA LEU A 321 -28.13 9.68 -0.03
C LEU A 321 -28.68 10.73 -1.02
N SER A 322 -28.20 11.97 -0.95
CA SER A 322 -28.59 13.04 -1.90
C SER A 322 -27.83 12.94 -3.22
N VAL A 323 -26.66 12.28 -3.22
CA VAL A 323 -25.84 12.07 -4.41
C VAL A 323 -26.27 10.77 -5.07
N GLN A 324 -26.93 10.86 -6.23
CA GLN A 324 -27.22 9.67 -7.01
C GLN A 324 -25.92 9.02 -7.51
N PRO A 325 -25.80 7.68 -7.41
CA PRO A 325 -24.66 6.98 -7.99
C PRO A 325 -24.64 7.22 -9.49
N ALA A 326 -23.47 7.54 -10.05
CA ALA A 326 -23.30 7.60 -11.50
C ALA A 326 -23.74 6.26 -12.11
N PRO A 327 -24.46 6.25 -13.25
CA PRO A 327 -24.92 5.02 -13.87
C PRO A 327 -23.72 4.10 -14.11
N ALA A 328 -23.87 2.84 -13.71
CA ALA A 328 -22.83 1.82 -13.88
C ALA A 328 -22.38 1.83 -15.35
N LEU A 329 -21.06 1.94 -15.58
CA LEU A 329 -20.47 1.66 -16.89
C LEU A 329 -20.82 0.21 -17.23
N SER A 330 -21.86 0.04 -18.03
CA SER A 330 -22.42 -1.22 -18.48
C SER A 330 -21.36 -2.01 -19.23
N GLY A 331 -20.62 -2.86 -18.51
CA GLY A 331 -19.88 -3.96 -19.10
C GLY A 331 -20.90 -5.04 -19.44
N GLY A 332 -21.50 -4.93 -20.62
CA GLY A 332 -22.35 -5.97 -21.16
C GLY A 332 -21.55 -7.27 -21.29
N SER A 333 -21.93 -8.28 -20.53
CA SER A 333 -21.71 -9.67 -20.91
C SER A 333 -23.00 -10.12 -21.59
N PRO A 334 -22.98 -10.58 -22.85
CA PRO A 334 -24.17 -11.13 -23.46
C PRO A 334 -24.52 -12.44 -22.74
N ALA A 335 -25.79 -12.60 -22.39
CA ALA A 335 -26.32 -13.87 -21.93
C ALA A 335 -26.21 -14.90 -23.07
N PRO A 336 -25.87 -16.17 -22.78
CA PRO A 336 -25.93 -17.21 -23.78
C PRO A 336 -27.39 -17.51 -24.11
N ALA A 337 -27.70 -17.50 -25.41
CA ALA A 337 -28.89 -18.15 -25.95
C ALA A 337 -28.65 -19.66 -26.04
#